data_AF-A0A6C0I5E6-F1
#
_entry.id   AF-A0A6C0I5E6-F1
#
_cell.length_a   1.000
_cell.length_b   1.000
_cell.length_c   1.000
_cell.angle_alpha   90.00
_cell.angle_beta   90.00
_cell.angle_gamma   90.00
#
_symmetry.space_group_name_H-M   'P 1'
#
loop_
_entity.id
_entity.type
_entity.pdbx_description
1 polymer ?
#
loop_
_entity_poly.entity_id
_entity_poly.type
_entity_poly.pdbx_seq_one_letter_code
_entity_poly.pdbx_strand_id
1 'polypeptide(L)'
;MTCNSELKTYIINVLKEQNNNIEEKFIDDFMFSINSNEKFTINIEKLYEWKVDYSKKHSKQRLLNSFQENLDFSRSYAKSTGGRPSEIIMLSKECFKSLCITAQNDFGKKTREYYITIEEAFKKYMEESFNKLKEENEKLNNKLNEEHSARIQTEKDNIKMKKYICTTTLKNHYRHQFPMKPCIYILKNPDEVYDKYKYGLSTNINERLTSDRTMIPNIKVKYILYTEHCEIFEKIINIKYKDRLMLPAHEWIYDSIDNIITNIRNINKVCGFDGHEETEFWKYNMEDPPVNINDIDTNNKNETAEDRIVRITNDPENIEKDIKELSYRKGNLGILTDRLHRILPCYLTRGDYLQKNKDAPEEHRYCNGFCQKYKHISDFLTINTGYNDICELCKNMEIIAKIKISKGLLTADQIRSNPDYLVLNENERVCRKCENIKDKNEYEKNRIVCKICRSNDSKSKIYNYCENELKNDATILYNMRKNKYEMKVKLNDICKDNLIKIIKQLKIGRKSSDTKETMVNNVMNYFEKLEIDNIDNFLNLYF
;
A
#
# COMPACT_ATOMS: atom_id res chain seq x y z
N MET A 1 -15.57 26.39 -3.08
CA MET A 1 -16.35 27.65 -3.16
C MET A 1 -17.69 27.59 -2.42
N THR A 2 -18.24 26.42 -2.09
CA THR A 2 -19.54 26.21 -1.42
C THR A 2 -19.61 26.52 0.07
N CYS A 3 -18.51 26.36 0.82
CA CYS A 3 -18.48 26.62 2.28
C CYS A 3 -18.78 28.08 2.65
N ASN A 4 -18.44 29.04 1.78
CA ASN A 4 -18.61 30.47 2.07
C ASN A 4 -20.06 30.96 1.90
N SER A 5 -20.87 30.28 1.06
CA SER A 5 -22.28 30.64 0.86
C SER A 5 -23.19 30.13 1.97
N GLU A 6 -22.92 28.94 2.52
CA GLU A 6 -23.70 28.35 3.60
C GLU A 6 -23.50 29.09 4.92
N LEU A 7 -22.24 29.41 5.27
CA LEU A 7 -21.92 30.22 6.45
C LEU A 7 -22.55 31.61 6.37
N LYS A 8 -22.46 32.26 5.21
CA LYS A 8 -23.10 33.57 4.99
C LYS A 8 -24.61 33.50 5.20
N THR A 9 -25.26 32.48 4.66
CA THR A 9 -26.71 32.28 4.81
C THR A 9 -27.09 32.01 6.26
N TYR A 10 -26.31 31.19 6.97
CA TYR A 10 -26.52 30.90 8.39
C TYR A 10 -26.38 32.16 9.26
N ILE A 11 -25.32 32.95 9.07
CA ILE A 11 -25.11 34.20 9.82
C ILE A 11 -26.25 35.18 9.56
N ILE A 12 -26.71 35.33 8.31
CA ILE A 12 -27.85 36.19 7.98
C ILE A 12 -29.12 35.72 8.70
N ASN A 13 -29.38 34.41 8.73
CA ASN A 13 -30.57 33.87 9.41
C ASN A 13 -30.49 34.08 10.92
N VAL A 14 -29.34 33.87 11.55
CA VAL A 14 -29.16 34.12 13.00
C VAL A 14 -29.31 35.61 13.33
N LEU A 15 -28.77 36.49 12.48
CA LEU A 15 -28.95 37.95 12.64
C LEU A 15 -30.42 38.36 12.50
N LYS A 16 -31.19 37.69 11.62
CA LYS A 16 -32.63 37.91 11.44
C LYS A 16 -33.47 37.37 12.61
N GLU A 17 -33.12 36.20 13.13
CA GLU A 17 -33.84 35.56 14.25
C GLU A 17 -33.62 36.26 15.59
N GLN A 18 -32.43 36.82 15.83
CA GLN A 18 -32.11 37.46 17.12
C GLN A 18 -32.74 38.84 17.32
N ASN A 19 -33.49 39.39 16.35
CA ASN A 19 -34.20 40.68 16.49
C ASN A 19 -33.30 41.79 17.10
N ASN A 20 -32.00 41.77 16.76
CA ASN A 20 -31.11 42.81 17.20
C ASN A 20 -31.45 44.10 16.46
N ASN A 21 -31.33 45.21 17.18
CA ASN A 21 -31.54 46.61 16.76
C ASN A 21 -30.63 47.09 15.60
N ILE A 22 -30.12 46.15 14.80
CA ILE A 22 -29.19 46.35 13.70
C ILE A 22 -30.02 46.29 12.41
N GLU A 23 -30.27 47.46 11.85
CA GLU A 23 -31.01 47.64 10.60
C GLU A 23 -30.37 46.81 9.47
N GLU A 24 -31.17 46.10 8.66
CA GLU A 24 -30.68 45.27 7.52
C GLU A 24 -29.77 46.07 6.58
N LYS A 25 -30.09 47.35 6.40
CA LYS A 25 -29.28 48.31 5.64
C LYS A 25 -27.87 48.53 6.22
N PHE A 26 -27.71 48.52 7.55
CA PHE A 26 -26.40 48.60 8.19
C PHE A 26 -25.58 47.35 7.89
N ILE A 27 -26.20 46.16 7.91
CA ILE A 27 -25.51 44.89 7.63
C ILE A 27 -25.00 44.89 6.19
N ASP A 28 -25.83 45.29 5.23
CA ASP A 28 -25.45 45.36 3.81
C ASP A 28 -24.34 46.38 3.55
N ASP A 29 -24.48 47.60 4.08
CA ASP A 29 -23.51 48.69 3.91
C ASP A 29 -22.17 48.37 4.61
N PHE A 30 -22.21 47.73 5.78
CA PHE A 30 -21.04 47.34 6.56
C PHE A 30 -20.33 46.11 5.96
N MET A 31 -21.08 45.08 5.55
CA MET A 31 -20.52 43.88 4.92
C MET A 31 -19.90 44.15 3.55
N PHE A 32 -20.50 45.04 2.75
CA PHE A 32 -19.93 45.44 1.45
C PHE A 32 -18.54 46.07 1.64
N SER A 33 -18.36 46.91 2.66
CA SER A 33 -17.09 47.59 2.94
C SER A 33 -15.94 46.63 3.34
N ILE A 34 -16.26 45.42 3.83
CA ILE A 34 -15.31 44.46 4.39
C ILE A 34 -14.99 43.29 3.44
N ASN A 35 -15.68 43.13 2.31
CA ASN A 35 -15.53 41.95 1.42
C ASN A 35 -14.54 42.12 0.24
N SER A 36 -13.87 43.26 0.06
CA SER A 36 -12.90 43.45 -1.03
C SER A 36 -11.52 42.84 -0.71
N ASN A 37 -10.84 42.20 -1.66
CA ASN A 37 -9.48 41.65 -1.44
C ASN A 37 -8.37 42.72 -1.44
N GLU A 38 -8.71 43.98 -1.70
CA GLU A 38 -7.75 45.08 -1.70
C GLU A 38 -7.47 45.57 -0.27
N LYS A 39 -6.23 46.04 -0.03
CA LYS A 39 -5.76 46.43 1.32
C LYS A 39 -6.42 47.72 1.83
N PHE A 40 -6.66 48.70 0.96
CA PHE A 40 -7.20 50.03 1.31
C PHE A 40 -8.47 50.35 0.52
N THR A 41 -9.62 49.98 1.07
CA THR A 41 -10.89 49.94 0.32
C THR A 41 -11.93 50.93 0.82
N ILE A 42 -11.72 51.52 1.99
CA ILE A 42 -12.73 52.31 2.68
C ILE A 42 -12.28 53.77 2.74
N ASN A 43 -13.01 54.69 2.09
CA ASN A 43 -12.69 56.11 2.16
C ASN A 43 -12.95 56.64 3.59
N ILE A 44 -12.02 57.43 4.15
CA ILE A 44 -12.15 58.03 5.49
C ILE A 44 -13.45 58.81 5.69
N GLU A 45 -14.03 59.37 4.62
CA GLU A 45 -15.28 60.12 4.68
C GLU A 45 -16.45 59.28 5.20
N LYS A 46 -16.38 57.95 5.05
CA LYS A 46 -17.36 57.01 5.61
C LYS A 46 -17.49 57.14 7.12
N LEU A 47 -16.42 57.48 7.85
CA LEU A 47 -16.48 57.71 9.30
C LEU A 47 -17.38 58.88 9.67
N TYR A 48 -17.41 59.92 8.84
CA TYR A 48 -18.27 61.07 9.03
C TYR A 48 -19.71 60.77 8.58
N GLU A 49 -19.89 60.15 7.41
CA GLU A 49 -21.20 59.75 6.90
C GLU A 49 -21.97 58.87 7.89
N TRP A 50 -21.25 57.95 8.55
CA TRP A 50 -21.80 57.03 9.52
C TRP A 50 -21.83 57.56 10.95
N LYS A 51 -21.49 58.85 11.12
CA LYS A 51 -21.47 59.53 12.42
C LYS A 51 -20.57 58.83 13.45
N VAL A 52 -19.54 58.11 12.99
CA VAL A 52 -18.46 57.58 13.85
C VAL A 52 -17.67 58.75 14.43
N ASP A 53 -17.43 59.77 13.61
CA ASP A 53 -16.82 61.04 13.98
C ASP A 53 -17.75 62.20 13.66
N TYR A 54 -17.67 63.27 14.47
CA TYR A 54 -18.51 64.46 14.30
C TYR A 54 -18.05 65.39 13.16
N SER A 55 -16.84 65.22 12.63
CA SER A 55 -16.34 66.00 11.49
C SER A 55 -15.22 65.30 10.73
N LYS A 56 -15.09 65.58 9.44
CA LYS A 56 -13.99 65.09 8.59
C LYS A 56 -12.60 65.46 9.15
N LYS A 57 -12.47 66.64 9.77
CA LYS A 57 -11.23 67.10 10.41
C LYS A 57 -10.87 66.23 11.61
N HIS A 58 -11.86 65.87 12.44
CA HIS A 58 -11.64 65.01 13.60
C HIS A 58 -11.20 63.60 13.19
N SER A 59 -11.86 63.01 12.18
CA SER A 59 -11.47 61.70 11.65
C SER A 59 -10.01 61.67 11.21
N LYS A 60 -9.58 62.68 10.47
CA LYS A 60 -8.19 62.79 10.01
C LYS A 60 -7.22 62.94 11.19
N GLN A 61 -7.52 63.79 12.17
CA GLN A 61 -6.63 63.98 13.32
C GLN A 61 -6.51 62.70 14.14
N ARG A 62 -7.63 62.02 14.40
CA ARG A 62 -7.66 60.76 15.15
C ARG A 62 -6.90 59.65 14.43
N LEU A 63 -7.04 59.57 13.10
CA LEU A 63 -6.29 58.62 12.28
C LEU A 63 -4.78 58.87 12.37
N LEU A 64 -4.32 60.11 12.15
CA LEU A 64 -2.89 60.46 12.14
C LEU A 64 -2.21 60.29 13.51
N ASN A 65 -2.96 60.39 14.60
CA ASN A 65 -2.42 60.29 15.95
C ASN A 65 -2.27 58.85 16.45
N SER A 66 -3.04 57.90 15.89
CA SER A 66 -3.20 56.56 16.49
C SER A 66 -2.97 55.41 15.52
N PHE A 67 -2.76 55.68 14.24
CA PHE A 67 -2.60 54.67 13.20
C PHE A 67 -1.43 55.00 12.28
N GLN A 68 -0.87 53.98 11.63
CA GLN A 68 0.32 54.09 10.80
C GLN A 68 0.00 54.11 9.30
N GLU A 69 0.55 55.08 8.59
CA GLU A 69 0.43 55.16 7.13
C GLU A 69 1.14 53.96 6.43
N ASN A 70 0.57 53.48 5.32
CA ASN A 70 0.94 52.28 4.56
C ASN A 70 0.68 50.94 5.27
N LEU A 71 0.34 50.95 6.55
CA LEU A 71 -0.20 49.80 7.29
C LEU A 71 -1.73 49.90 7.38
N ASP A 72 -2.21 50.94 8.07
CA ASP A 72 -3.60 51.14 8.46
C ASP A 72 -4.38 51.99 7.46
N PHE A 73 -3.71 52.94 6.80
CA PHE A 73 -4.31 53.80 5.78
C PHE A 73 -3.30 54.22 4.72
N SER A 74 -3.79 54.74 3.59
CA SER A 74 -2.99 55.32 2.51
C SER A 74 -3.53 56.71 2.14
N ARG A 75 -2.63 57.58 1.66
CA ARG A 75 -2.96 58.93 1.21
C ARG A 75 -2.62 59.10 -0.26
N SER A 76 -3.52 59.77 -0.97
CA SER A 76 -3.31 60.20 -2.36
C SER A 76 -3.89 61.59 -2.57
N TYR A 77 -3.56 62.23 -3.69
CA TYR A 77 -4.04 63.58 -4.01
C TYR A 77 -4.79 63.57 -5.33
N ALA A 78 -5.96 64.21 -5.36
CA ALA A 78 -6.72 64.43 -6.58
C ALA A 78 -5.97 65.38 -7.52
N LYS A 79 -6.20 65.24 -8.84
CA LYS A 79 -5.65 66.17 -9.84
C LYS A 79 -6.13 67.60 -9.56
N SER A 80 -5.21 68.57 -9.53
CA SER A 80 -5.55 69.98 -9.30
C SER A 80 -6.26 70.59 -10.50
N THR A 81 -7.38 71.26 -10.26
CA THR A 81 -8.14 72.06 -11.25
C THR A 81 -7.94 73.56 -11.06
N GLY A 82 -6.80 73.98 -10.47
CA GLY A 82 -6.46 75.39 -10.24
C GLY A 82 -6.41 75.83 -8.77
N GLY A 83 -6.46 74.88 -7.81
CA GLY A 83 -6.36 75.14 -6.36
C GLY A 83 -5.52 74.09 -5.62
N ARG A 84 -5.51 74.14 -4.27
CA ARG A 84 -4.83 73.13 -3.44
C ARG A 84 -5.44 71.74 -3.71
N PRO A 85 -4.64 70.74 -4.12
CA PRO A 85 -5.15 69.40 -4.40
C PRO A 85 -5.88 68.79 -3.20
N SER A 86 -7.06 68.20 -3.44
CA SER A 86 -7.82 67.48 -2.42
C SER A 86 -7.10 66.19 -2.04
N GLU A 87 -6.95 65.95 -0.74
CA GLU A 87 -6.36 64.72 -0.20
C GLU A 87 -7.43 63.63 -0.08
N ILE A 88 -7.13 62.44 -0.59
CA ILE A 88 -7.96 61.25 -0.52
C ILE A 88 -7.28 60.26 0.41
N ILE A 89 -7.97 59.88 1.49
CA ILE A 89 -7.46 58.95 2.49
C ILE A 89 -8.29 57.65 2.43
N MET A 90 -7.61 56.54 2.19
CA MET A 90 -8.22 55.20 2.10
C MET A 90 -7.73 54.34 3.26
N LEU A 91 -8.66 53.78 4.03
CA LEU A 91 -8.45 52.98 5.22
C LEU A 91 -8.41 51.48 4.89
N SER A 92 -7.64 50.74 5.67
CA SER A 92 -7.73 49.29 5.72
C SER A 92 -8.98 48.87 6.48
N LYS A 93 -9.44 47.64 6.24
CA LYS A 93 -10.60 47.06 6.95
C LYS A 93 -10.36 47.04 8.46
N GLU A 94 -9.16 46.66 8.89
CA GLU A 94 -8.80 46.56 10.32
C GLU A 94 -8.78 47.93 10.99
N CYS A 95 -8.21 48.94 10.31
CA CYS A 95 -8.20 50.32 10.79
C CYS A 95 -9.63 50.87 10.94
N PHE A 96 -10.46 50.70 9.91
CA PHE A 96 -11.85 51.15 9.95
C PHE A 96 -12.66 50.48 11.07
N LYS A 97 -12.49 49.16 11.25
CA LYS A 97 -13.11 48.42 12.36
C LYS A 97 -12.70 48.96 13.72
N SER A 98 -11.39 49.17 13.92
CA SER A 98 -10.86 49.71 15.16
C SER A 98 -11.44 51.09 15.48
N LEU A 99 -11.52 51.98 14.49
CA LEU A 99 -12.11 53.32 14.63
C LEU A 99 -13.61 53.30 14.96
N CYS A 100 -14.36 52.33 14.42
CA CYS A 100 -15.78 52.17 14.72
C CYS A 100 -16.00 51.59 16.12
N ILE A 101 -15.25 50.55 16.51
CA ILE A 101 -15.39 49.87 17.82
C ILE A 101 -15.00 50.81 18.98
N THR A 102 -13.97 51.63 18.79
CA THR A 102 -13.48 52.58 19.80
C THR A 102 -14.34 53.84 19.94
N ALA A 103 -15.28 54.08 19.01
CA ALA A 103 -16.16 55.23 19.09
C ALA A 103 -17.13 55.13 20.28
N GLN A 104 -17.14 56.16 21.12
CA GLN A 104 -18.03 56.28 22.28
C GLN A 104 -19.35 56.93 21.88
N ASN A 105 -20.04 56.36 20.91
CA ASN A 105 -21.35 56.81 20.42
C ASN A 105 -22.25 55.61 20.05
N ASP A 106 -23.51 55.89 19.69
CA ASP A 106 -24.48 54.86 19.33
C ASP A 106 -24.03 53.99 18.15
N PHE A 107 -23.30 54.57 17.19
CA PHE A 107 -22.76 53.82 16.06
C PHE A 107 -21.69 52.81 16.50
N GLY A 108 -20.77 53.23 17.37
CA GLY A 108 -19.77 52.33 17.96
C GLY A 108 -20.40 51.25 18.84
N LYS A 109 -21.49 51.57 19.54
CA LYS A 109 -22.30 50.58 20.28
C LYS A 109 -22.91 49.54 19.32
N LYS A 110 -23.61 49.98 18.26
CA LYS A 110 -24.17 49.09 17.23
C LYS A 110 -23.10 48.22 16.56
N THR A 111 -21.92 48.78 16.29
CA THR A 111 -20.80 48.05 15.69
C THR A 111 -20.26 46.95 16.61
N ARG A 112 -20.15 47.23 17.92
CA ARG A 112 -19.74 46.23 18.92
C ARG A 112 -20.77 45.11 19.05
N GLU A 113 -22.05 45.46 19.16
CA GLU A 113 -23.16 44.50 19.22
C GLU A 113 -23.16 43.58 17.99
N TYR A 114 -23.02 44.16 16.79
CA TYR A 114 -22.90 43.40 15.55
C TYR A 114 -21.78 42.35 15.57
N TYR A 115 -20.57 42.73 16.00
CA TYR A 115 -19.43 41.80 16.05
C TYR A 115 -19.61 40.70 17.10
N ILE A 116 -20.17 41.04 18.27
CA ILE A 116 -20.49 40.05 19.30
C ILE A 116 -21.50 39.04 18.76
N THR A 117 -22.58 39.50 18.13
CA THR A 117 -23.59 38.61 17.55
C THR A 117 -23.02 37.71 16.46
N ILE A 118 -22.14 38.24 15.59
CA ILE A 118 -21.47 37.41 14.59
C ILE A 118 -20.56 36.37 15.23
N GLU A 119 -19.80 36.74 16.26
CA GLU A 119 -18.92 35.82 16.96
C GLU A 119 -19.72 34.68 17.61
N GLU A 120 -20.84 34.98 18.25
CA GLU A 120 -21.76 34.00 18.84
C GLU A 120 -22.39 33.10 17.78
N ALA A 121 -22.88 33.68 16.67
CA ALA A 121 -23.43 32.93 15.55
C ALA A 121 -22.38 31.99 14.93
N PHE A 122 -21.15 32.46 14.78
CA PHE A 122 -20.03 31.68 14.25
C PHE A 122 -19.65 30.54 15.20
N LYS A 123 -19.54 30.80 16.51
CA LYS A 123 -19.29 29.77 17.52
C LYS A 123 -20.34 28.66 17.45
N LYS A 124 -21.63 29.04 17.41
CA LYS A 124 -22.74 28.09 17.29
C LYS A 124 -22.67 27.25 16.00
N TYR A 125 -22.41 27.90 14.86
CA TYR A 125 -22.25 27.20 13.58
C TYR A 125 -21.10 26.18 13.62
N MET A 126 -19.96 26.57 14.20
CA MET A 126 -18.79 25.69 14.31
C MET A 126 -19.07 24.49 15.20
N GLU A 127 -19.77 24.69 16.32
CA GLU A 127 -20.16 23.61 17.23
C GLU A 127 -21.13 22.62 16.56
N GLU A 128 -22.17 23.13 15.89
CA GLU A 128 -23.12 22.29 15.14
C GLU A 128 -22.44 21.52 14.01
N SER A 129 -21.55 22.18 13.26
CA SER A 129 -20.81 21.55 12.16
C SER A 129 -19.87 20.47 12.69
N PHE A 130 -19.16 20.74 13.78
CA PHE A 130 -18.27 19.78 14.42
C PHE A 130 -19.04 18.54 14.93
N ASN A 131 -20.20 18.75 15.54
CA ASN A 131 -21.05 17.66 16.02
C ASN A 131 -21.57 16.79 14.86
N LYS A 132 -22.02 17.39 13.77
CA LYS A 132 -22.42 16.65 12.55
C LYS A 132 -21.27 15.80 12.00
N LEU A 133 -20.07 16.38 11.88
CA LEU A 133 -18.88 15.66 11.44
C LEU A 133 -18.52 14.50 12.39
N LYS A 134 -18.69 14.68 13.70
CA LYS A 134 -18.44 13.63 14.69
C LYS A 134 -19.41 12.46 14.52
N GLU A 135 -20.70 12.73 14.37
CA GLU A 135 -21.73 11.72 14.13
C GLU A 135 -21.52 10.95 12.81
N GLU A 136 -21.13 11.64 11.75
CA GLU A 136 -20.83 11.00 10.45
C GLU A 136 -19.62 10.06 10.54
N ASN A 137 -18.56 10.48 11.24
CA ASN A 137 -17.39 9.63 11.46
C ASN A 137 -17.73 8.41 12.31
N GLU A 138 -18.57 8.55 13.32
CA GLU A 138 -19.01 7.43 14.16
C GLU A 138 -19.82 6.41 13.35
N LYS A 139 -20.76 6.88 12.51
CA LYS A 139 -21.51 6.02 11.58
C LYS A 139 -20.59 5.29 10.59
N LEU A 140 -19.57 5.97 10.08
CA LEU A 140 -18.62 5.38 9.13
C LEU A 140 -17.75 4.31 9.80
N ASN A 141 -17.27 4.57 11.02
CA ASN A 141 -16.48 3.61 11.79
C ASN A 141 -17.29 2.34 12.15
N ASN A 142 -18.57 2.50 12.51
CA ASN A 142 -19.44 1.36 12.80
C ASN A 142 -19.63 0.46 11.57
N LYS A 143 -19.91 1.05 10.39
CA LYS A 143 -19.99 0.29 9.13
C LYS A 143 -18.68 -0.43 8.80
N LEU A 144 -17.54 0.22 8.99
CA LEU A 144 -16.23 -0.39 8.73
C LEU A 144 -15.96 -1.58 9.66
N ASN A 145 -16.34 -1.48 10.93
CA ASN A 145 -16.21 -2.56 11.90
C ASN A 145 -17.12 -3.75 11.57
N GLU A 146 -18.35 -3.49 11.15
CA GLU A 146 -19.30 -4.52 10.69
C GLU A 146 -18.72 -5.27 9.47
N GLU A 147 -18.25 -4.55 8.45
CA GLU A 147 -17.61 -5.15 7.26
C GLU A 147 -16.36 -5.97 7.62
N HIS A 148 -15.52 -5.45 8.52
CA HIS A 148 -14.31 -6.15 8.97
C HIS A 148 -14.64 -7.43 9.73
N SER A 149 -15.66 -7.41 10.60
CA SER A 149 -16.12 -8.60 11.32
C SER A 149 -16.69 -9.67 10.39
N ALA A 150 -17.45 -9.27 9.36
CA ALA A 150 -17.97 -10.16 8.34
C ALA A 150 -16.84 -10.84 7.54
N ARG A 151 -15.80 -10.09 7.14
CA ARG A 151 -14.62 -10.65 6.46
C ARG A 151 -13.90 -11.70 7.32
N ILE A 152 -13.65 -11.40 8.60
CA ILE A 152 -13.03 -12.36 9.52
C ILE A 152 -13.86 -13.64 9.63
N GLN A 153 -15.18 -13.52 9.69
CA GLN A 153 -16.07 -14.67 9.76
C GLN A 153 -15.99 -15.53 8.49
N THR A 154 -16.02 -14.91 7.30
CA THR A 154 -15.85 -15.63 6.02
C THR A 154 -14.50 -16.34 5.91
N GLU A 155 -13.41 -15.74 6.39
CA GLU A 155 -12.08 -16.39 6.40
C GLU A 155 -12.06 -17.59 7.34
N LYS A 156 -12.66 -17.47 8.54
CA LYS A 156 -12.78 -18.59 9.49
C LYS A 156 -13.57 -19.74 8.88
N ASP A 157 -14.67 -19.46 8.20
CA ASP A 157 -15.51 -20.49 7.58
C ASP A 157 -14.81 -21.13 6.37
N ASN A 158 -14.05 -20.35 5.57
CA ASN A 158 -13.18 -20.89 4.53
C ASN A 158 -12.10 -21.82 5.09
N ILE A 159 -11.47 -21.47 6.21
CA ILE A 159 -10.47 -22.32 6.88
C ILE A 159 -11.12 -23.61 7.39
N LYS A 160 -12.30 -23.52 8.01
CA LYS A 160 -13.07 -24.71 8.45
C LYS A 160 -13.42 -25.61 7.27
N MET A 161 -13.89 -25.03 6.17
CA MET A 161 -14.23 -25.78 4.95
C MET A 161 -12.99 -26.48 4.38
N LYS A 162 -11.83 -25.80 4.30
CA LYS A 162 -10.56 -26.42 3.88
C LYS A 162 -10.15 -27.57 4.78
N LYS A 163 -10.28 -27.41 6.10
CA LYS A 163 -10.01 -28.49 7.07
C LYS A 163 -10.97 -29.67 6.90
N TYR A 164 -12.25 -29.40 6.71
CA TYR A 164 -13.28 -30.41 6.48
C TYR A 164 -13.06 -31.17 5.18
N ILE A 165 -12.76 -30.48 4.07
CA ILE A 165 -12.39 -31.11 2.80
C ILE A 165 -11.18 -32.01 3.03
N CYS A 166 -10.10 -31.50 3.63
CA CYS A 166 -8.88 -32.27 3.91
C CYS A 166 -9.18 -33.56 4.71
N THR A 167 -9.92 -33.45 5.82
CA THR A 167 -10.27 -34.60 6.66
C THR A 167 -11.22 -35.58 5.98
N THR A 168 -12.12 -35.09 5.11
CA THR A 168 -13.07 -35.92 4.37
C THR A 168 -12.40 -36.64 3.20
N THR A 169 -11.49 -35.97 2.47
CA THR A 169 -10.59 -36.66 1.53
C THR A 169 -9.83 -37.75 2.26
N LEU A 170 -9.13 -37.46 3.36
CA LEU A 170 -8.36 -38.45 4.12
C LEU A 170 -9.18 -39.67 4.58
N LYS A 171 -10.48 -39.52 4.89
CA LYS A 171 -11.34 -40.61 5.38
C LYS A 171 -11.99 -41.47 4.30
N ASN A 172 -12.11 -41.00 3.04
CA ASN A 172 -12.93 -41.66 2.01
C ASN A 172 -12.13 -42.32 0.86
N HIS A 173 -10.88 -42.72 1.05
CA HIS A 173 -10.05 -43.18 -0.08
C HIS A 173 -10.11 -44.69 -0.36
N TYR A 174 -11.15 -45.12 -1.07
CA TYR A 174 -10.94 -46.03 -2.20
C TYR A 174 -10.62 -45.17 -3.42
N ARG A 175 -9.35 -44.87 -3.64
CA ARG A 175 -8.89 -44.25 -4.91
C ARG A 175 -8.53 -45.36 -5.88
N HIS A 176 -8.83 -45.15 -7.16
CA HIS A 176 -8.39 -46.05 -8.23
C HIS A 176 -6.89 -46.33 -8.09
N GLN A 177 -6.52 -47.61 -8.09
CA GLN A 177 -5.14 -48.06 -8.01
C GLN A 177 -4.67 -48.37 -9.42
N PHE A 178 -3.61 -47.71 -9.84
CA PHE A 178 -2.99 -47.97 -11.13
C PHE A 178 -2.15 -49.26 -11.07
N PRO A 179 -1.89 -49.94 -12.20
CA PRO A 179 -0.96 -51.04 -12.28
C PRO A 179 0.43 -50.72 -11.70
N MET A 180 1.01 -51.67 -10.95
CA MET A 180 2.38 -51.58 -10.44
C MET A 180 3.39 -51.92 -11.54
N LYS A 181 3.64 -50.95 -12.41
CA LYS A 181 4.59 -51.05 -13.52
C LYS A 181 5.47 -49.81 -13.57
N PRO A 182 6.73 -49.93 -14.05
CA PRO A 182 7.56 -48.78 -14.38
C PRO A 182 6.81 -47.82 -15.30
N CYS A 183 6.69 -46.57 -14.85
CA CYS A 183 5.94 -45.56 -15.55
C CYS A 183 6.55 -44.17 -15.40
N ILE A 184 6.17 -43.34 -16.36
CA ILE A 184 6.39 -41.91 -16.37
C ILE A 184 5.04 -41.26 -16.13
N TYR A 185 4.99 -40.25 -15.27
CA TYR A 185 3.75 -39.59 -14.92
C TYR A 185 3.87 -38.07 -14.95
N ILE A 186 2.73 -37.42 -15.19
CA ILE A 186 2.58 -35.96 -15.13
C ILE A 186 1.47 -35.61 -14.16
N LEU A 187 1.78 -34.78 -13.16
CA LEU A 187 0.81 -34.29 -12.17
C LEU A 187 0.60 -32.78 -12.30
N LYS A 188 -0.61 -32.30 -11.99
CA LYS A 188 -0.95 -30.88 -11.88
C LYS A 188 -1.45 -30.56 -10.48
N ASN A 189 -0.92 -29.49 -9.90
CA ASN A 189 -1.50 -28.87 -8.71
C ASN A 189 -2.63 -27.92 -9.16
N PRO A 190 -3.91 -28.20 -8.85
CA PRO A 190 -5.01 -27.35 -9.29
C PRO A 190 -5.04 -25.98 -8.58
N ASP A 191 -4.40 -25.85 -7.42
CA ASP A 191 -4.34 -24.60 -6.67
C ASP A 191 -3.27 -23.62 -7.24
N GLU A 192 -2.51 -24.06 -8.24
CA GLU A 192 -1.39 -23.32 -8.80
C GLU A 192 -1.79 -22.52 -10.05
N VAL A 193 -1.46 -21.23 -10.06
CA VAL A 193 -1.88 -20.29 -11.11
C VAL A 193 -1.09 -20.47 -12.41
N TYR A 194 0.15 -20.96 -12.32
CA TYR A 194 0.99 -21.17 -13.49
C TYR A 194 0.76 -22.56 -14.09
N ASP A 195 0.82 -22.66 -15.42
CA ASP A 195 0.90 -23.93 -16.11
C ASP A 195 2.28 -24.56 -15.89
N LYS A 196 2.41 -25.19 -14.73
CA LYS A 196 3.55 -26.01 -14.36
C LYS A 196 3.08 -27.41 -14.02
N TYR A 197 3.87 -28.39 -14.44
CA TYR A 197 3.52 -29.79 -14.33
C TYR A 197 4.68 -30.55 -13.69
N LYS A 198 4.35 -31.39 -12.70
CA LYS A 198 5.33 -32.25 -12.07
C LYS A 198 5.53 -33.47 -12.95
N TYR A 199 6.73 -33.59 -13.50
CA TYR A 199 7.20 -34.77 -14.20
C TYR A 199 7.91 -35.69 -13.21
N GLY A 200 7.68 -36.99 -13.33
CA GLY A 200 8.45 -37.96 -12.56
C GLY A 200 8.34 -39.38 -13.09
N LEU A 201 9.17 -40.23 -12.51
CA LEU A 201 9.21 -41.67 -12.78
C LEU A 201 8.89 -42.44 -11.51
N SER A 202 8.28 -43.61 -11.67
CA SER A 202 8.04 -44.52 -10.56
C SER A 202 7.82 -45.94 -11.04
N THR A 203 8.30 -46.90 -10.26
CA THR A 203 7.91 -48.31 -10.36
C THR A 203 6.57 -48.60 -9.67
N ASN A 204 6.18 -47.73 -8.73
CA ASN A 204 4.90 -47.77 -8.02
C ASN A 204 4.27 -46.38 -7.91
N ILE A 205 3.49 -46.01 -8.92
CA ILE A 205 2.81 -44.72 -8.99
C ILE A 205 1.86 -44.49 -7.80
N ASN A 206 1.26 -45.53 -7.23
CA ASN A 206 0.31 -45.39 -6.12
C ASN A 206 0.99 -44.92 -4.83
N GLU A 207 2.19 -45.43 -4.53
CA GLU A 207 3.01 -44.95 -3.41
C GLU A 207 3.43 -43.50 -3.62
N ARG A 208 3.89 -43.16 -4.83
CA ARG A 208 4.30 -41.81 -5.16
C ARG A 208 3.16 -40.81 -5.06
N LEU A 209 1.99 -41.15 -5.58
CA LEU A 209 0.78 -40.35 -5.44
C LEU A 209 0.33 -40.21 -3.98
N THR A 210 0.54 -41.23 -3.15
CA THR A 210 0.25 -41.15 -1.71
C THR A 210 1.18 -40.15 -1.02
N SER A 211 2.48 -40.21 -1.32
CA SER A 211 3.47 -39.25 -0.83
C SER A 211 3.16 -37.83 -1.31
N ASP A 212 2.92 -37.62 -2.60
CA ASP A 212 2.64 -36.30 -3.16
C ASP A 212 1.36 -35.69 -2.59
N ARG A 213 0.34 -36.50 -2.26
CA ARG A 213 -0.90 -36.05 -1.60
C ARG A 213 -0.69 -35.55 -0.17
N THR A 214 0.35 -36.00 0.52
CA THR A 214 0.68 -35.45 1.85
C THR A 214 1.11 -33.98 1.77
N MET A 215 1.71 -33.58 0.64
CA MET A 215 2.16 -32.21 0.39
C MET A 215 1.13 -31.39 -0.41
N ILE A 216 0.44 -32.03 -1.37
CA ILE A 216 -0.53 -31.41 -2.28
C ILE A 216 -1.82 -32.27 -2.30
N PRO A 217 -2.78 -32.04 -1.38
CA PRO A 217 -3.93 -32.92 -1.19
C PRO A 217 -4.81 -33.12 -2.44
N ASN A 218 -4.91 -32.09 -3.29
CA ASN A 218 -5.78 -32.06 -4.47
C ASN A 218 -5.03 -32.35 -5.79
N ILE A 219 -3.87 -32.99 -5.73
CA ILE A 219 -3.06 -33.24 -6.93
C ILE A 219 -3.83 -34.11 -7.95
N LYS A 220 -3.82 -33.68 -9.22
CA LYS A 220 -4.48 -34.38 -10.32
C LYS A 220 -3.47 -35.07 -11.22
N VAL A 221 -3.78 -36.30 -11.65
CA VAL A 221 -3.01 -37.04 -12.66
C VAL A 221 -3.45 -36.55 -14.04
N LYS A 222 -2.49 -36.13 -14.88
CA LYS A 222 -2.77 -35.67 -16.24
C LYS A 222 -2.28 -36.62 -17.32
N TYR A 223 -1.28 -37.44 -17.03
CA TYR A 223 -0.76 -38.40 -17.99
C TYR A 223 0.06 -39.49 -17.27
N ILE A 224 -0.04 -40.73 -17.73
CA ILE A 224 0.83 -41.85 -17.33
C ILE A 224 1.19 -42.65 -18.59
N LEU A 225 2.48 -42.95 -18.76
CA LEU A 225 3.00 -43.86 -19.78
C LEU A 225 3.75 -44.99 -19.09
N TYR A 226 3.30 -46.23 -19.27
CA TYR A 226 3.99 -47.43 -18.80
C TYR A 226 5.09 -47.81 -19.78
N THR A 227 6.33 -47.91 -19.29
CA THR A 227 7.50 -48.28 -20.09
C THR A 227 8.62 -48.74 -19.17
N GLU A 228 9.42 -49.73 -19.57
CA GLU A 228 10.61 -50.14 -18.80
C GLU A 228 11.77 -49.13 -18.95
N HIS A 229 11.69 -48.22 -19.91
CA HIS A 229 12.76 -47.29 -20.27
C HIS A 229 12.65 -45.91 -19.58
N CYS A 230 12.03 -45.81 -18.40
CA CYS A 230 11.76 -44.53 -17.71
C CYS A 230 12.99 -43.65 -17.52
N GLU A 231 14.15 -44.23 -17.23
CA GLU A 231 15.41 -43.49 -17.00
C GLU A 231 15.88 -42.74 -18.26
N ILE A 232 15.64 -43.31 -19.45
CA ILE A 232 16.01 -42.67 -20.72
C ILE A 232 15.11 -41.46 -20.95
N PHE A 233 13.80 -41.60 -20.70
CA PHE A 233 12.87 -40.47 -20.79
C PHE A 233 13.25 -39.34 -19.84
N GLU A 234 13.59 -39.65 -18.59
CA GLU A 234 14.03 -38.63 -17.63
C GLU A 234 15.25 -37.87 -18.15
N LYS A 235 16.28 -38.57 -18.65
CA LYS A 235 17.47 -37.92 -19.22
C LYS A 235 17.11 -37.02 -20.40
N ILE A 236 16.29 -37.50 -21.33
CA ILE A 236 15.88 -36.72 -22.51
C ILE A 236 15.04 -35.51 -22.12
N ILE A 237 14.10 -35.66 -21.19
CA ILE A 237 13.23 -34.59 -20.72
C ILE A 237 14.01 -33.55 -19.92
N ASN A 238 14.93 -33.98 -19.06
CA ASN A 238 15.79 -33.07 -18.32
C ASN A 238 16.71 -32.27 -19.23
N ILE A 239 17.20 -32.87 -20.32
CA ILE A 239 17.98 -32.16 -21.35
C ILE A 239 17.08 -31.20 -22.15
N LYS A 240 15.92 -31.67 -22.62
CA LYS A 240 15.01 -30.91 -23.49
C LYS A 240 14.37 -29.72 -22.78
N TYR A 241 13.99 -29.89 -21.52
CA TYR A 241 13.35 -28.87 -20.70
C TYR A 241 14.30 -28.20 -19.72
N LYS A 242 15.62 -28.35 -19.88
CA LYS A 242 16.64 -27.76 -18.98
C LYS A 242 16.37 -26.29 -18.65
N ASP A 243 15.93 -25.50 -19.63
CA ASP A 243 15.66 -24.07 -19.49
C ASP A 243 14.25 -23.74 -18.92
N ARG A 244 13.39 -24.76 -18.81
CA ARG A 244 11.99 -24.69 -18.33
C ARG A 244 11.76 -25.50 -17.05
N LEU A 245 12.80 -26.11 -16.48
CA LEU A 245 12.74 -26.82 -15.21
C LEU A 245 12.81 -25.86 -14.02
N MET A 246 11.98 -26.10 -13.01
CA MET A 246 12.00 -25.35 -11.75
C MET A 246 13.18 -25.79 -10.88
N LEU A 247 14.11 -24.88 -10.61
CA LEU A 247 15.20 -25.09 -9.67
C LEU A 247 14.75 -24.76 -8.24
N PRO A 248 15.17 -25.52 -7.21
CA PRO A 248 16.17 -26.60 -7.24
C PRO A 248 15.59 -28.01 -7.49
N ALA A 249 14.26 -28.14 -7.56
CA ALA A 249 13.59 -29.44 -7.51
C ALA A 249 13.74 -30.27 -8.80
N HIS A 250 14.06 -29.68 -9.95
CA HIS A 250 14.23 -30.34 -11.28
C HIS A 250 13.08 -31.27 -11.74
N GLU A 251 11.97 -31.35 -10.99
CA GLU A 251 10.81 -32.20 -11.30
C GLU A 251 9.62 -31.41 -11.89
N TRP A 252 9.68 -30.08 -11.92
CA TRP A 252 8.57 -29.25 -12.42
C TRP A 252 8.92 -28.55 -13.73
N ILE A 253 8.09 -28.74 -14.75
CA ILE A 253 8.25 -28.17 -16.09
C ILE A 253 7.23 -27.05 -16.30
N TYR A 254 7.70 -25.88 -16.75
CA TYR A 254 6.86 -24.77 -17.20
C TYR A 254 6.62 -24.86 -18.71
N ASP A 255 5.53 -25.51 -19.11
CA ASP A 255 5.08 -25.64 -20.51
C ASP A 255 3.60 -26.05 -20.55
N SER A 256 2.98 -25.99 -21.73
CA SER A 256 1.63 -26.54 -21.92
C SER A 256 1.63 -28.06 -21.79
N ILE A 257 0.55 -28.62 -21.24
CA ILE A 257 0.41 -30.08 -21.08
C ILE A 257 0.50 -30.81 -22.42
N ASP A 258 -0.11 -30.24 -23.46
CA ASP A 258 -0.13 -30.83 -24.80
C ASP A 258 1.27 -30.92 -25.40
N ASN A 259 2.11 -29.90 -25.19
CA ASN A 259 3.51 -29.92 -25.61
C ASN A 259 4.28 -31.02 -24.88
N ILE A 260 4.08 -31.17 -23.56
CA ILE A 260 4.78 -32.17 -22.76
C ILE A 260 4.39 -33.58 -23.21
N ILE A 261 3.09 -33.86 -23.33
CA ILE A 261 2.57 -35.15 -23.78
C ILE A 261 3.02 -35.47 -25.21
N THR A 262 2.91 -34.52 -26.13
CA THR A 262 3.35 -34.69 -27.52
C THR A 262 4.84 -35.04 -27.57
N ASN A 263 5.65 -34.40 -26.74
CA ASN A 263 7.08 -34.68 -26.68
C ASN A 263 7.38 -36.06 -26.10
N ILE A 264 6.65 -36.52 -25.07
CA ILE A 264 6.78 -37.87 -24.55
C ILE A 264 6.40 -38.91 -25.61
N ARG A 265 5.28 -38.71 -26.31
CA ARG A 265 4.84 -39.57 -27.43
C ARG A 265 5.89 -39.65 -28.54
N ASN A 266 6.47 -38.51 -28.90
CA ASN A 266 7.52 -38.46 -29.91
C ASN A 266 8.78 -39.22 -29.47
N ILE A 267 9.19 -39.11 -28.20
CA ILE A 267 10.32 -39.90 -27.67
C ILE A 267 10.00 -41.40 -27.74
N ASN A 268 8.82 -41.80 -27.27
CA ASN A 268 8.37 -43.19 -27.32
C ASN A 268 8.44 -43.76 -28.74
N LYS A 269 7.93 -43.00 -29.71
CA LYS A 269 7.91 -43.38 -31.13
C LYS A 269 9.31 -43.42 -31.76
N VAL A 270 10.13 -42.39 -31.55
CA VAL A 270 11.47 -42.28 -32.19
C VAL A 270 12.43 -43.32 -31.65
N CYS A 271 12.36 -43.62 -30.34
CA CYS A 271 13.19 -44.64 -29.72
C CYS A 271 12.67 -46.07 -29.94
N GLY A 272 11.48 -46.24 -30.56
CA GLY A 272 10.87 -47.56 -30.77
C GLY A 272 10.49 -48.25 -29.46
N PHE A 273 10.07 -47.48 -28.46
CA PHE A 273 9.65 -48.03 -27.17
C PHE A 273 8.19 -48.48 -27.24
N ASP A 274 7.90 -49.68 -26.72
CA ASP A 274 6.54 -50.25 -26.64
C ASP A 274 5.76 -49.70 -25.42
N GLY A 275 5.75 -48.38 -25.27
CA GLY A 275 5.05 -47.71 -24.16
C GLY A 275 3.52 -47.77 -24.28
N HIS A 276 2.84 -48.06 -23.17
CA HIS A 276 1.37 -48.07 -23.07
C HIS A 276 0.84 -46.86 -22.31
N GLU A 277 -0.07 -46.08 -22.91
CA GLU A 277 -0.68 -44.91 -22.26
C GLU A 277 -1.87 -45.30 -21.36
N GLU A 278 -1.91 -44.74 -20.15
CA GLU A 278 -3.08 -44.88 -19.27
C GLU A 278 -4.20 -43.91 -19.70
N THR A 279 -5.43 -44.40 -19.71
CA THR A 279 -6.63 -43.64 -20.11
C THR A 279 -7.58 -43.42 -18.95
N GLU A 280 -7.47 -44.20 -17.87
CA GLU A 280 -8.41 -44.18 -16.75
C GLU A 280 -8.04 -43.19 -15.63
N PHE A 281 -7.24 -42.16 -15.93
CA PHE A 281 -6.86 -41.15 -14.94
C PHE A 281 -8.07 -40.36 -14.39
N TRP A 282 -9.18 -40.28 -15.13
CA TRP A 282 -10.44 -39.69 -14.67
C TRP A 282 -11.00 -40.42 -13.43
N LYS A 283 -10.86 -41.75 -13.35
CA LYS A 283 -11.26 -42.54 -12.16
C LYS A 283 -10.48 -42.13 -10.92
N TYR A 284 -9.20 -41.85 -11.09
CA TYR A 284 -8.34 -41.38 -10.00
C TYR A 284 -8.68 -39.93 -9.61
N ASN A 285 -8.89 -39.06 -10.60
CA ASN A 285 -9.21 -37.65 -10.40
C ASN A 285 -10.65 -37.40 -9.90
N MET A 286 -11.50 -38.43 -9.88
CA MET A 286 -12.94 -38.32 -9.63
C MET A 286 -13.62 -37.33 -10.61
N GLU A 287 -13.21 -37.40 -11.87
CA GLU A 287 -13.76 -36.63 -12.99
C GLU A 287 -14.71 -37.52 -13.80
N ASP A 288 -15.62 -36.93 -14.58
CA ASP A 288 -16.46 -37.68 -15.50
C ASP A 288 -15.61 -38.38 -16.57
N PRO A 289 -16.02 -39.57 -17.05
CA PRO A 289 -15.31 -40.28 -18.11
C PRO A 289 -15.23 -39.41 -19.37
N PRO A 290 -14.08 -39.42 -20.09
CA PRO A 290 -13.96 -38.69 -21.34
C PRO A 290 -15.00 -39.21 -22.34
N VAL A 291 -15.73 -38.28 -22.97
CA VAL A 291 -16.79 -38.60 -23.94
C VAL A 291 -16.17 -39.40 -25.10
N ASN A 292 -16.70 -40.59 -25.35
CA ASN A 292 -16.22 -41.46 -26.43
C ASN A 292 -16.65 -40.86 -27.77
N ILE A 293 -15.70 -40.26 -28.50
CA ILE A 293 -15.97 -39.58 -29.78
C ILE A 293 -16.54 -40.55 -30.83
N ASN A 294 -16.33 -41.87 -30.65
CA ASN A 294 -16.84 -42.90 -31.54
C ASN A 294 -18.35 -43.20 -31.38
N ASP A 295 -19.02 -42.67 -30.35
CA ASP A 295 -20.47 -42.80 -30.17
C ASP A 295 -21.24 -41.56 -30.70
N ILE A 296 -20.54 -40.58 -31.28
CA ILE A 296 -21.12 -39.42 -31.97
C ILE A 296 -21.16 -39.70 -33.48
N ASP A 297 -21.83 -40.78 -33.87
CA ASP A 297 -22.29 -40.97 -35.24
C ASP A 297 -23.71 -41.54 -35.14
N THR A 298 -24.72 -40.67 -35.00
CA THR A 298 -25.80 -40.68 -36.00
C THR A 298 -26.69 -39.42 -36.01
N ASN A 299 -26.51 -38.42 -35.16
CA ASN A 299 -27.37 -37.23 -35.16
C ASN A 299 -26.57 -35.96 -34.90
N ASN A 300 -26.03 -35.37 -35.96
CA ASN A 300 -25.91 -33.92 -36.20
C ASN A 300 -24.87 -33.65 -37.29
N LYS A 301 -25.22 -34.02 -38.53
CA LYS A 301 -24.70 -33.28 -39.68
C LYS A 301 -25.54 -32.01 -39.79
N ASN A 302 -24.92 -30.88 -39.46
CA ASN A 302 -25.22 -29.50 -39.87
C ASN A 302 -25.22 -28.53 -38.68
N GLU A 303 -24.04 -28.10 -38.23
CA GLU A 303 -23.88 -26.76 -37.64
C GLU A 303 -22.58 -26.15 -38.17
N THR A 304 -22.71 -24.97 -38.77
CA THR A 304 -21.61 -24.23 -39.42
C THR A 304 -20.93 -23.28 -38.44
N ALA A 305 -19.68 -22.90 -38.74
CA ALA A 305 -18.81 -22.09 -37.88
C ALA A 305 -19.37 -20.70 -37.50
N GLU A 306 -20.43 -20.24 -38.17
CA GLU A 306 -21.12 -18.98 -37.87
C GLU A 306 -22.00 -19.08 -36.61
N ASP A 307 -22.48 -20.27 -36.24
CA ASP A 307 -23.34 -20.46 -35.05
C ASP A 307 -22.58 -20.36 -33.72
N ARG A 308 -21.25 -20.46 -33.73
CA ARG A 308 -20.42 -20.27 -32.52
C ARG A 308 -20.19 -18.81 -32.16
N ILE A 309 -20.34 -17.88 -33.10
CA ILE A 309 -19.97 -16.47 -32.89
C ILE A 309 -21.11 -15.69 -32.21
N VAL A 310 -22.35 -16.17 -32.27
CA VAL A 310 -23.52 -15.41 -31.78
C VAL A 310 -23.80 -15.57 -30.27
N ARG A 311 -23.11 -16.47 -29.55
CA ARG A 311 -23.36 -16.68 -28.10
C ARG A 311 -22.56 -15.81 -27.14
N ILE A 312 -21.65 -14.97 -27.63
CA ILE A 312 -20.90 -14.01 -26.78
C ILE A 312 -21.08 -12.61 -27.33
N THR A 313 -22.30 -12.07 -27.23
CA THR A 313 -22.56 -10.64 -27.03
C THR A 313 -24.07 -10.47 -27.01
N ASN A 314 -24.62 -10.03 -25.88
CA ASN A 314 -25.68 -9.03 -25.78
C ASN A 314 -26.02 -8.83 -24.30
N ASP A 315 -25.37 -7.85 -23.67
CA ASP A 315 -26.05 -6.81 -22.88
C ASP A 315 -25.09 -5.64 -22.60
N PRO A 316 -25.40 -4.40 -23.02
CA PRO A 316 -24.47 -3.27 -22.98
C PRO A 316 -24.52 -2.45 -21.67
N GLU A 317 -24.95 -3.03 -20.54
CA GLU A 317 -25.10 -2.28 -19.28
C GLU A 317 -23.97 -2.48 -18.25
N ASN A 318 -22.93 -3.27 -18.53
CA ASN A 318 -21.90 -3.56 -17.52
C ASN A 318 -20.44 -3.28 -17.90
N ILE A 319 -20.19 -2.49 -18.95
CA ILE A 319 -18.81 -2.14 -19.35
C ILE A 319 -18.04 -1.46 -18.19
N GLU A 320 -18.71 -0.65 -17.37
CA GLU A 320 -18.07 0.04 -16.24
C GLU A 320 -17.81 -0.87 -15.01
N LYS A 321 -18.59 -1.95 -14.89
CA LYS A 321 -18.46 -2.96 -13.83
C LYS A 321 -17.40 -4.00 -14.20
N ASP A 322 -17.31 -4.37 -15.48
CA ASP A 322 -16.28 -5.26 -16.02
C ASP A 322 -14.90 -4.60 -16.04
N ILE A 323 -14.81 -3.28 -16.28
CA ILE A 323 -13.55 -2.53 -16.17
C ILE A 323 -13.09 -2.43 -14.70
N LYS A 324 -14.01 -2.28 -13.75
CA LYS A 324 -13.69 -2.31 -12.31
C LYS A 324 -13.33 -3.71 -11.83
N GLU A 325 -13.97 -4.76 -12.31
CA GLU A 325 -13.68 -6.15 -11.92
C GLU A 325 -12.36 -6.65 -12.51
N LEU A 326 -11.99 -6.21 -13.72
CA LEU A 326 -10.66 -6.43 -14.29
C LEU A 326 -9.54 -5.68 -13.54
N SER A 327 -9.86 -4.56 -12.87
CA SER A 327 -8.89 -3.85 -12.03
C SER A 327 -8.64 -4.53 -10.67
N TYR A 328 -9.60 -5.33 -10.19
CA TYR A 328 -9.55 -6.00 -8.87
C TYR A 328 -9.03 -7.45 -8.92
N ARG A 329 -9.07 -8.14 -10.07
CA ARG A 329 -8.61 -9.54 -10.22
C ARG A 329 -7.11 -9.73 -10.55
N LYS A 330 -6.29 -8.68 -10.56
CA LYS A 330 -4.83 -8.82 -10.69
C LYS A 330 -4.15 -8.94 -9.33
N GLY A 331 -3.91 -10.18 -8.90
CA GLY A 331 -3.01 -10.50 -7.81
C GLY A 331 -1.60 -9.89 -8.02
N ASN A 332 -1.02 -9.42 -6.92
CA ASN A 332 0.14 -8.50 -6.81
C ASN A 332 1.48 -8.86 -7.48
N LEU A 333 1.56 -9.82 -8.41
CA LEU A 333 2.80 -10.15 -9.13
C LEU A 333 2.76 -9.79 -10.63
N GLY A 334 1.57 -9.69 -11.24
CA GLY A 334 1.39 -9.25 -12.63
C GLY A 334 1.49 -7.73 -12.83
N ILE A 335 1.72 -6.96 -11.76
CA ILE A 335 1.81 -5.50 -11.81
C ILE A 335 3.27 -5.02 -11.91
N LEU A 336 4.26 -5.82 -11.48
CA LEU A 336 5.65 -5.38 -11.44
C LEU A 336 6.38 -5.53 -12.78
N THR A 337 6.15 -6.63 -13.51
CA THR A 337 6.73 -6.84 -14.85
C THR A 337 6.02 -5.96 -15.88
N ASP A 338 4.67 -5.92 -15.90
CA ASP A 338 3.85 -5.06 -16.77
C ASP A 338 4.17 -3.55 -16.65
N ARG A 339 4.69 -3.08 -15.52
CA ARG A 339 5.00 -1.65 -15.31
C ARG A 339 6.39 -1.25 -15.80
N LEU A 340 7.37 -2.15 -15.80
CA LEU A 340 8.74 -1.88 -16.24
C LEU A 340 8.81 -1.75 -17.77
N HIS A 341 8.17 -2.65 -18.52
CA HIS A 341 8.15 -2.57 -19.99
C HIS A 341 7.58 -1.24 -20.50
N ARG A 342 6.65 -0.64 -19.74
CA ARG A 342 6.02 0.64 -20.11
C ARG A 342 6.95 1.84 -19.95
N ILE A 343 8.03 1.75 -19.17
CA ILE A 343 8.95 2.89 -18.95
C ILE A 343 10.32 2.69 -19.60
N LEU A 344 10.65 1.48 -20.01
CA LEU A 344 11.92 1.17 -20.67
C LEU A 344 11.91 1.63 -22.14
N PRO A 345 13.03 2.15 -22.67
CA PRO A 345 13.17 2.54 -24.08
C PRO A 345 12.89 1.40 -25.05
N CYS A 346 13.33 0.20 -24.69
CA CYS A 346 13.11 -1.04 -25.41
C CYS A 346 13.13 -2.18 -24.40
N TYR A 347 12.39 -3.26 -24.66
CA TYR A 347 12.42 -4.46 -23.84
C TYR A 347 12.59 -5.68 -24.74
N LEU A 348 13.64 -6.46 -24.51
CA LEU A 348 13.86 -7.72 -25.22
C LEU A 348 12.99 -8.81 -24.62
N THR A 349 12.36 -9.60 -25.48
CA THR A 349 11.68 -10.83 -25.03
C THR A 349 12.70 -11.76 -24.38
N ARG A 350 12.24 -12.72 -23.55
CA ARG A 350 13.13 -13.68 -22.91
C ARG A 350 13.98 -14.46 -23.93
N GLY A 351 13.41 -14.80 -25.09
CA GLY A 351 14.13 -15.48 -26.17
C GLY A 351 15.27 -14.61 -26.71
N ASP A 352 14.98 -13.36 -27.08
CA ASP A 352 15.96 -12.43 -27.65
C ASP A 352 17.05 -12.06 -26.63
N TYR A 353 16.67 -11.91 -25.36
CA TYR A 353 17.59 -11.65 -24.26
C TYR A 353 18.59 -12.80 -24.06
N LEU A 354 18.09 -14.04 -24.07
CA LEU A 354 18.94 -15.23 -23.98
C LEU A 354 19.87 -15.32 -25.19
N GLN A 355 19.39 -15.01 -26.38
CA GLN A 355 20.21 -14.99 -27.59
C GLN A 355 21.33 -13.93 -27.49
N LYS A 356 21.00 -12.67 -27.13
CA LYS A 356 22.01 -11.63 -26.91
C LYS A 356 23.07 -11.99 -25.88
N ASN A 357 22.69 -12.75 -24.84
CA ASN A 357 23.62 -13.21 -23.83
C ASN A 357 24.49 -14.39 -24.27
N LYS A 358 24.01 -15.24 -25.19
CA LYS A 358 24.87 -16.25 -25.84
C LYS A 358 25.93 -15.58 -26.69
N ASP A 359 25.59 -14.46 -27.33
CA ASP A 359 26.48 -13.69 -28.19
C ASP A 359 27.30 -12.65 -27.39
N ALA A 360 27.25 -12.67 -26.05
CA ALA A 360 27.96 -11.71 -25.20
C ALA A 360 29.46 -11.98 -25.15
N PRO A 361 30.31 -10.94 -25.03
CA PRO A 361 31.72 -11.10 -24.71
C PRO A 361 31.93 -11.86 -23.38
N GLU A 362 33.09 -12.49 -23.23
CA GLU A 362 33.46 -13.18 -22.00
C GLU A 362 33.35 -12.24 -20.78
N GLU A 363 32.84 -12.76 -19.66
CA GLU A 363 32.54 -12.00 -18.44
C GLU A 363 31.54 -10.84 -18.58
N HIS A 364 30.81 -10.76 -19.69
CA HIS A 364 29.79 -9.75 -19.93
C HIS A 364 28.39 -10.36 -20.06
N ARG A 365 27.39 -9.54 -19.73
CA ARG A 365 25.97 -9.85 -19.88
C ARG A 365 25.25 -8.62 -20.42
N TYR A 366 24.31 -8.84 -21.32
CA TYR A 366 23.43 -7.78 -21.80
C TYR A 366 22.48 -7.33 -20.69
N CYS A 367 22.29 -6.03 -20.52
CA CYS A 367 21.34 -5.47 -19.56
C CYS A 367 20.03 -5.08 -20.28
N ASN A 368 18.94 -5.79 -19.99
CA ASN A 368 17.58 -5.53 -20.48
C ASN A 368 16.86 -4.38 -19.74
N GLY A 369 17.64 -3.46 -19.17
CA GLY A 369 17.18 -2.28 -18.41
C GLY A 369 17.31 -0.99 -19.23
N PHE A 370 17.41 0.17 -18.60
CA PHE A 370 17.52 1.45 -19.32
C PHE A 370 18.78 1.57 -20.20
N CYS A 371 19.89 0.95 -19.82
CA CYS A 371 21.15 1.13 -20.53
C CYS A 371 21.26 0.32 -21.83
N GLN A 372 20.49 -0.78 -21.97
CA GLN A 372 20.45 -1.62 -23.19
C GLN A 372 21.83 -1.97 -23.77
N LYS A 373 22.81 -2.27 -22.91
CA LYS A 373 24.23 -2.50 -23.26
C LYS A 373 24.78 -3.75 -22.58
N TYR A 374 25.85 -4.31 -23.13
CA TYR A 374 26.67 -5.30 -22.43
C TYR A 374 27.38 -4.65 -21.24
N LYS A 375 27.31 -5.32 -20.09
CA LYS A 375 27.89 -4.90 -18.82
C LYS A 375 28.66 -6.06 -18.21
N HIS A 376 29.69 -5.75 -17.43
CA HIS A 376 30.46 -6.77 -16.75
C HIS A 376 29.57 -7.49 -15.73
N ILE A 377 29.77 -8.79 -15.50
CA ILE A 377 28.92 -9.59 -14.59
C ILE A 377 28.90 -8.99 -13.16
N SER A 378 29.98 -8.33 -12.73
CA SER A 378 30.04 -7.63 -11.43
C SER A 378 29.05 -6.47 -11.28
N ASP A 379 28.57 -5.90 -12.38
CA ASP A 379 27.61 -4.78 -12.38
C ASP A 379 26.17 -5.25 -12.10
N PHE A 380 25.97 -6.56 -11.95
CA PHE A 380 24.69 -7.19 -11.61
C PHE A 380 24.72 -7.64 -10.14
N LEU A 381 23.60 -7.48 -9.43
CA LEU A 381 23.51 -7.83 -8.01
C LEU A 381 23.80 -9.33 -7.78
N THR A 382 24.77 -9.62 -6.90
CA THR A 382 25.28 -10.95 -6.57
C THR A 382 24.39 -11.78 -5.65
N ILE A 383 23.38 -11.17 -5.01
CA ILE A 383 22.67 -11.77 -3.87
C ILE A 383 21.69 -12.89 -4.27
N ASN A 384 21.26 -12.94 -5.54
CA ASN A 384 20.47 -14.07 -6.06
C ASN A 384 21.13 -14.54 -7.35
N THR A 385 21.67 -15.75 -7.32
CA THR A 385 22.33 -16.46 -8.44
C THR A 385 21.37 -16.84 -9.58
N GLY A 386 20.18 -16.22 -9.66
CA GLY A 386 19.22 -16.39 -10.74
C GLY A 386 18.85 -15.05 -11.37
N TYR A 387 19.08 -14.93 -12.67
CA TYR A 387 18.23 -14.15 -13.58
C TYR A 387 18.00 -12.65 -13.28
N ASN A 388 19.02 -11.91 -12.82
CA ASN A 388 18.91 -10.45 -12.92
C ASN A 388 19.16 -10.04 -14.39
N ASP A 389 18.08 -9.66 -15.06
CA ASP A 389 18.11 -9.20 -16.46
C ASP A 389 18.56 -7.75 -16.60
N ILE A 390 18.71 -7.04 -15.47
CA ILE A 390 19.06 -5.62 -15.39
C ILE A 390 20.24 -5.40 -14.46
N CYS A 391 21.16 -4.50 -14.85
CA CYS A 391 22.30 -4.12 -14.02
C CYS A 391 21.87 -3.24 -12.84
N GLU A 392 22.73 -3.09 -11.83
CA GLU A 392 22.43 -2.33 -10.61
C GLU A 392 22.08 -0.86 -10.89
N LEU A 393 22.78 -0.24 -11.84
CA LEU A 393 22.49 1.12 -12.30
C LEU A 393 21.05 1.24 -12.84
N CYS A 394 20.66 0.33 -13.73
CA CYS A 394 19.31 0.35 -14.32
C CYS A 394 18.22 0.07 -13.28
N LYS A 395 18.52 -0.75 -12.28
CA LYS A 395 17.62 -1.01 -11.15
C LYS A 395 17.43 0.24 -10.27
N ASN A 396 18.48 1.02 -10.08
CA ASN A 396 18.38 2.32 -9.40
C ASN A 396 17.56 3.32 -10.22
N MET A 397 17.78 3.38 -11.55
CA MET A 397 17.00 4.20 -12.46
C MET A 397 15.50 3.84 -12.43
N GLU A 398 15.16 2.55 -12.35
CA GLU A 398 13.78 2.10 -12.21
C GLU A 398 13.10 2.66 -10.96
N ILE A 399 13.79 2.63 -9.81
CA ILE A 399 13.26 3.15 -8.56
C ILE A 399 13.03 4.67 -8.69
N ILE A 400 13.97 5.39 -9.30
CA ILE A 400 13.86 6.84 -9.54
C ILE A 400 12.68 7.15 -10.47
N ALA A 401 12.51 6.38 -11.53
CA ALA A 401 11.40 6.52 -12.46
C ALA A 401 10.07 6.40 -11.75
N LYS A 402 9.90 5.36 -10.89
CA LYS A 402 8.70 5.16 -10.08
C LYS A 402 8.39 6.36 -9.19
N ILE A 403 9.41 6.95 -8.56
CA ILE A 403 9.26 8.11 -7.69
C ILE A 403 8.88 9.37 -8.47
N LYS A 404 9.55 9.64 -9.60
CA LYS A 404 9.26 10.83 -10.41
C LYS A 404 7.88 10.75 -11.06
N ILE A 405 7.45 9.56 -11.49
CA ILE A 405 6.09 9.33 -12.01
C ILE A 405 5.05 9.50 -10.90
N SER A 406 5.27 8.91 -9.70
CA SER A 406 4.29 9.01 -8.61
C SER A 406 4.10 10.44 -8.09
N LYS A 407 5.14 11.28 -8.20
CA LYS A 407 5.10 12.71 -7.88
C LYS A 407 4.61 13.60 -9.04
N GLY A 408 4.28 13.01 -10.20
CA GLY A 408 3.85 13.76 -11.39
C GLY A 408 4.93 14.62 -12.03
N LEU A 409 6.21 14.38 -11.71
CA LEU A 409 7.35 15.17 -12.21
C LEU A 409 7.77 14.77 -13.63
N LEU A 410 7.55 13.50 -14.00
CA LEU A 410 7.84 12.95 -15.32
C LEU A 410 6.76 11.95 -15.72
N THR A 411 6.45 11.89 -17.02
CA THR A 411 5.60 10.83 -17.58
C THR A 411 6.45 9.62 -18.02
N ALA A 412 5.80 8.47 -18.17
CA ALA A 412 6.44 7.26 -18.69
C ALA A 412 7.05 7.49 -20.09
N ASP A 413 6.38 8.26 -20.95
CA ASP A 413 6.85 8.53 -22.32
C ASP A 413 8.04 9.49 -22.35
N GLN A 414 8.10 10.47 -21.44
CA GLN A 414 9.27 11.35 -21.28
C GLN A 414 10.51 10.54 -20.87
N ILE A 415 10.34 9.59 -19.95
CA ILE A 415 11.41 8.69 -19.50
C ILE A 415 11.83 7.73 -20.61
N ARG A 416 10.87 7.19 -21.38
CA ARG A 416 11.15 6.30 -22.52
C ARG A 416 11.98 7.00 -23.60
N SER A 417 11.62 8.25 -23.88
CA SER A 417 12.28 9.07 -24.91
C SER A 417 13.67 9.52 -24.48
N ASN A 418 13.89 9.79 -23.18
CA ASN A 418 15.18 10.16 -22.66
C ASN A 418 15.39 9.63 -21.22
N PRO A 419 16.08 8.49 -21.04
CA PRO A 419 16.38 7.92 -19.73
C PRO A 419 17.30 8.78 -18.85
N ASP A 420 18.00 9.76 -19.41
CA ASP A 420 18.98 10.56 -18.67
C ASP A 420 18.31 11.42 -17.59
N TYR A 421 17.00 11.68 -17.70
CA TYR A 421 16.21 12.29 -16.63
C TYR A 421 16.21 11.47 -15.31
N LEU A 422 16.65 10.22 -15.35
CA LEU A 422 16.74 9.33 -14.18
C LEU A 422 18.14 9.30 -13.55
N VAL A 423 19.13 9.97 -14.14
CA VAL A 423 20.48 10.06 -13.57
C VAL A 423 20.44 10.95 -12.34
N LEU A 424 20.99 10.47 -11.22
CA LEU A 424 21.15 11.26 -10.01
C LEU A 424 22.45 12.05 -10.04
N ASN A 425 22.47 13.18 -9.34
CA ASN A 425 23.70 13.91 -9.10
C ASN A 425 24.69 13.06 -8.29
N GLU A 426 26.00 13.37 -8.38
CA GLU A 426 27.05 12.63 -7.67
C GLU A 426 26.84 12.59 -6.15
N ASN A 427 26.13 13.57 -5.58
CA ASN A 427 25.86 13.67 -4.15
C ASN A 427 24.51 13.06 -3.73
N GLU A 428 23.72 12.57 -4.68
CA GLU A 428 22.36 12.08 -4.42
C GLU A 428 22.29 10.55 -4.38
N ARG A 429 21.32 10.05 -3.61
CA ARG A 429 21.00 8.63 -3.51
C ARG A 429 19.52 8.44 -3.19
N VAL A 430 18.91 7.38 -3.69
CA VAL A 430 17.54 6.99 -3.29
C VAL A 430 17.55 6.13 -2.03
N CYS A 431 16.69 6.45 -1.07
CA CYS A 431 16.47 5.61 0.10
C CYS A 431 15.54 4.47 -0.27
N ARG A 432 15.99 3.22 -0.10
CA ARG A 432 15.18 2.03 -0.43
C ARG A 432 13.89 1.91 0.39
N LYS A 433 13.81 2.58 1.54
CA LYS A 433 12.65 2.48 2.46
C LYS A 433 11.59 3.54 2.24
N CYS A 434 11.98 4.82 2.14
CA CYS A 434 11.01 5.91 1.93
C CYS A 434 10.92 6.35 0.46
N GLU A 435 11.71 5.74 -0.42
CA GLU A 435 11.70 6.04 -1.86
C GLU A 435 11.87 7.54 -2.14
N ASN A 436 12.71 8.22 -1.34
CA ASN A 436 13.05 9.62 -1.57
C ASN A 436 14.51 9.74 -1.97
N ILE A 437 14.77 10.66 -2.91
CA ILE A 437 16.11 11.12 -3.26
C ILE A 437 16.60 11.98 -2.10
N LYS A 438 17.78 11.65 -1.59
CA LYS A 438 18.42 12.29 -0.43
C LYS A 438 19.90 12.47 -0.70
N ASP A 439 20.51 13.36 0.04
CA ASP A 439 21.95 13.54 0.00
C ASP A 439 22.67 12.30 0.56
N LYS A 440 23.82 11.91 -0.01
CA LYS A 440 24.63 10.77 0.44
C LYS A 440 25.05 10.89 1.92
N ASN A 441 25.17 12.10 2.46
CA ASN A 441 25.47 12.35 3.88
C ASN A 441 24.33 11.91 4.82
N GLU A 442 23.11 11.75 4.31
CA GLU A 442 21.98 11.19 5.07
C GLU A 442 22.03 9.66 5.22
N TYR A 443 23.08 9.02 4.69
CA TYR A 443 23.31 7.58 4.79
C TYR A 443 24.54 7.31 5.66
N GLU A 444 24.58 6.13 6.28
CA GLU A 444 25.83 5.60 6.81
C GLU A 444 26.62 4.93 5.69
N LYS A 445 27.95 4.84 5.86
CA LYS A 445 28.85 4.19 4.90
C LYS A 445 28.29 2.80 4.52
N ASN A 446 28.18 2.54 3.22
CA ASN A 446 27.67 1.29 2.64
C ASN A 446 26.19 0.95 2.91
N ARG A 447 25.37 1.88 3.43
CA ARG A 447 23.94 1.63 3.68
C ARG A 447 23.04 2.22 2.58
N ILE A 448 21.98 1.50 2.21
CA ILE A 448 20.97 1.88 1.19
C ILE A 448 19.68 2.50 1.77
N VAL A 449 19.60 2.60 3.10
CA VAL A 449 18.46 3.19 3.83
C VAL A 449 18.96 4.42 4.58
N CYS A 450 18.24 5.54 4.48
CA CYS A 450 18.63 6.78 5.13
C CYS A 450 18.53 6.68 6.67
N LYS A 451 19.30 7.53 7.37
CA LYS A 451 19.36 7.60 8.85
C LYS A 451 17.98 7.76 9.50
N ILE A 452 17.11 8.60 8.92
CA ILE A 452 15.74 8.84 9.43
C ILE A 452 14.89 7.57 9.36
N CYS A 453 14.84 6.94 8.19
CA CYS A 453 14.08 5.70 7.97
C CYS A 453 14.51 4.56 8.89
N ARG A 454 15.81 4.48 9.16
CA ARG A 454 16.39 3.50 10.07
C ARG A 454 16.03 3.82 11.53
N SER A 455 16.13 5.08 11.94
CA SER A 455 15.69 5.51 13.27
C SER A 455 14.21 5.16 13.50
N ASN A 456 13.36 5.39 12.50
CA ASN A 456 11.95 5.05 12.56
C ASN A 456 11.70 3.54 12.59
N ASP A 457 12.49 2.72 11.88
CA ASP A 457 12.42 1.25 12.00
C ASP A 457 12.85 0.75 13.38
N SER A 458 13.89 1.36 13.94
CA SER A 458 14.31 1.04 15.31
C SER A 458 13.22 1.42 16.31
N LYS A 459 12.55 2.57 16.13
CA LYS A 459 11.41 2.99 16.96
C LYS A 459 10.18 2.09 16.78
N SER A 460 9.83 1.69 15.56
CA SER A 460 8.66 0.82 15.31
C SER A 460 8.84 -0.61 15.84
N LYS A 461 10.05 -1.16 15.73
CA LYS A 461 10.39 -2.44 16.40
C LYS A 461 10.31 -2.36 17.92
N ILE A 462 10.59 -1.18 18.48
CA ILE A 462 10.39 -0.93 19.91
C ILE A 462 8.88 -0.83 20.23
N TYR A 463 8.06 -0.23 19.37
CA TYR A 463 6.63 0.05 19.60
C TYR A 463 5.67 -1.14 19.42
N ASN A 464 6.06 -2.22 18.72
CA ASN A 464 5.20 -3.38 18.46
C ASN A 464 5.04 -4.37 19.64
N TYR A 465 5.43 -3.98 20.85
CA TYR A 465 5.10 -4.74 22.06
C TYR A 465 4.23 -3.81 22.87
N CYS A 466 2.92 -4.05 22.86
CA CYS A 466 1.99 -3.07 23.39
C CYS A 466 2.16 -2.96 24.90
N GLU A 467 1.82 -1.80 25.45
CA GLU A 467 1.94 -1.52 26.89
C GLU A 467 1.21 -2.57 27.75
N ASN A 468 0.10 -3.12 27.24
CA ASN A 468 -0.64 -4.21 27.87
C ASN A 468 0.14 -5.52 27.93
N GLU A 469 0.89 -5.87 26.88
CA GLU A 469 1.73 -7.09 26.86
C GLU A 469 2.93 -6.94 27.81
N LEU A 470 3.56 -5.76 27.85
CA LEU A 470 4.58 -5.43 28.84
C LEU A 470 4.05 -5.55 30.27
N LYS A 471 2.88 -4.97 30.53
CA LYS A 471 2.24 -5.00 31.84
C LYS A 471 1.89 -6.45 32.24
N ASN A 472 1.40 -7.25 31.30
CA ASN A 472 1.10 -8.66 31.53
C ASN A 472 2.35 -9.48 31.84
N ASP A 473 3.42 -9.33 31.06
CA ASP A 473 4.69 -10.03 31.32
C ASP A 473 5.30 -9.61 32.65
N ALA A 474 5.30 -8.30 32.97
CA ALA A 474 5.80 -7.81 34.26
C ALA A 474 4.97 -8.38 35.43
N THR A 475 3.65 -8.50 35.26
CA THR A 475 2.74 -9.12 36.23
C THR A 475 3.06 -10.61 36.43
N ILE A 476 3.25 -11.35 35.34
CA ILE A 476 3.61 -12.78 35.38
C ILE A 476 4.95 -12.96 36.10
N LEU A 477 5.96 -12.18 35.74
CA LEU A 477 7.29 -12.22 36.38
C LEU A 477 7.22 -11.85 37.87
N TYR A 478 6.44 -10.85 38.24
CA TYR A 478 6.22 -10.48 39.64
C TYR A 478 5.59 -11.62 40.45
N ASN A 479 4.59 -12.30 39.89
CA ASN A 479 3.94 -13.44 40.54
C ASN A 479 4.87 -14.65 40.65
N MET A 480 5.75 -14.85 39.67
CA MET A 480 6.74 -15.93 39.65
C MET A 480 7.99 -15.64 40.49
N ARG A 481 8.15 -14.45 41.08
CA ARG A 481 9.39 -14.06 41.78
C ARG A 481 9.83 -14.99 42.91
N LYS A 482 8.88 -15.72 43.53
CA LYS A 482 9.17 -16.72 44.58
C LYS A 482 9.67 -18.06 44.01
N ASN A 483 9.39 -18.36 42.74
CA ASN A 483 9.82 -19.57 42.04
C ASN A 483 10.91 -19.23 41.01
N LYS A 484 12.17 -19.21 41.46
CA LYS A 484 13.32 -18.81 40.64
C LYS A 484 13.48 -19.64 39.36
N TYR A 485 13.17 -20.94 39.42
CA TYR A 485 13.31 -21.85 38.29
C TYR A 485 12.32 -21.50 37.17
N GLU A 486 11.04 -21.39 37.53
CA GLU A 486 9.96 -21.09 36.57
C GLU A 486 10.13 -19.70 35.94
N MET A 487 10.51 -18.71 36.74
CA MET A 487 10.81 -17.37 36.25
C MET A 487 11.96 -17.36 35.24
N LYS A 488 13.04 -18.10 35.51
CA LYS A 488 14.20 -18.20 34.59
C LYS A 488 13.81 -18.88 33.26
N VAL A 489 12.99 -19.93 33.30
CA VAL A 489 12.46 -20.58 32.08
C VAL A 489 11.64 -19.57 31.27
N LYS A 490 10.71 -18.86 31.90
CA LYS A 490 9.87 -17.85 31.23
C LYS A 490 10.69 -16.72 30.61
N LEU A 491 11.72 -16.23 31.31
CA LEU A 491 12.63 -15.20 30.79
C LEU A 491 13.46 -15.68 29.59
N ASN A 492 13.81 -16.97 29.55
CA ASN A 492 14.50 -17.56 28.42
C ASN A 492 13.59 -17.73 27.18
N ASP A 493 12.29 -17.90 27.37
CA ASP A 493 11.32 -17.97 26.27
C ASP A 493 11.05 -16.58 25.64
N ILE A 494 11.21 -15.50 26.40
CA ILE A 494 11.03 -14.13 25.90
C ILE A 494 12.13 -13.80 24.87
N CYS A 495 11.74 -13.25 23.71
CA CYS A 495 12.70 -12.84 22.69
C CYS A 495 13.58 -11.68 23.19
N LYS A 496 14.82 -11.58 22.67
CA LYS A 496 15.81 -10.60 23.15
C LYS A 496 15.27 -9.16 23.11
N ASP A 497 14.54 -8.81 22.07
CA ASP A 497 14.00 -7.46 21.88
C ASP A 497 12.91 -7.12 22.92
N ASN A 498 12.04 -8.07 23.28
CA ASN A 498 11.02 -7.87 24.30
C ASN A 498 11.64 -7.82 25.72
N LEU A 499 12.67 -8.63 25.97
CA LEU A 499 13.41 -8.59 27.23
C LEU A 499 14.07 -7.21 27.46
N ILE A 500 14.61 -6.59 26.40
CA ILE A 500 15.13 -5.22 26.46
C ILE A 500 14.05 -4.21 26.86
N LYS A 501 12.80 -4.41 26.41
CA LYS A 501 11.67 -3.53 26.75
C LYS A 501 11.28 -3.67 28.22
N ILE A 502 11.18 -4.90 28.72
CA ILE A 502 10.92 -5.19 30.14
C ILE A 502 12.00 -4.54 31.01
N ILE A 503 13.28 -4.74 30.67
CA ILE A 503 14.42 -4.13 31.37
C ILE A 503 14.31 -2.60 31.39
N LYS A 504 13.99 -1.99 30.25
CA LYS A 504 13.82 -0.53 30.16
C LYS A 504 12.65 -0.03 31.01
N GLN A 505 11.51 -0.72 30.98
CA GLN A 505 10.31 -0.34 31.73
C GLN A 505 10.53 -0.44 33.24
N LEU A 506 11.14 -1.54 33.69
CA LEU A 506 11.50 -1.77 35.09
C LEU A 506 12.73 -0.97 35.55
N LYS A 507 13.28 -0.09 34.68
CA LYS A 507 14.47 0.73 34.94
C LYS A 507 15.69 -0.10 35.40
N ILE A 508 15.80 -1.33 34.91
CA ILE A 508 16.92 -2.24 35.19
C ILE A 508 18.11 -1.79 34.32
N GLY A 509 19.28 -1.63 34.93
CA GLY A 509 20.50 -1.25 34.22
C GLY A 509 20.91 -2.30 33.17
N ARG A 510 21.29 -1.86 31.97
CA ARG A 510 21.88 -2.71 30.91
C ARG A 510 22.98 -1.99 30.16
N LYS A 511 23.96 -2.76 29.66
CA LYS A 511 24.97 -2.30 28.70
C LYS A 511 24.59 -2.71 27.27
N SER A 512 25.12 -2.02 26.27
CA SER A 512 24.90 -2.39 24.86
C SER A 512 25.52 -3.75 24.50
N SER A 513 26.52 -4.18 25.25
CA SER A 513 27.26 -5.44 25.08
C SER A 513 26.63 -6.65 25.78
N ASP A 514 25.52 -6.47 26.52
CA ASP A 514 24.94 -7.56 27.31
C ASP A 514 24.39 -8.70 26.42
N THR A 515 24.72 -9.94 26.80
CA THR A 515 24.14 -11.14 26.19
C THR A 515 22.72 -11.36 26.70
N LYS A 516 21.93 -12.22 26.02
CA LYS A 516 20.58 -12.56 26.49
C LYS A 516 20.63 -13.16 27.90
N GLU A 517 21.58 -14.03 28.17
CA GLU A 517 21.76 -14.65 29.49
C GLU A 517 22.10 -13.62 30.57
N THR A 518 22.98 -12.66 30.30
CA THR A 518 23.28 -11.55 31.23
C THR A 518 22.03 -10.73 31.53
N MET A 519 21.21 -10.45 30.51
CA MET A 519 19.95 -9.73 30.68
C MET A 519 18.94 -10.50 31.53
N VAL A 520 18.81 -11.82 31.34
CA VAL A 520 17.96 -12.69 32.16
C VAL A 520 18.41 -12.64 33.62
N ASN A 521 19.72 -12.78 33.87
CA ASN A 521 20.26 -12.74 35.23
C ASN A 521 20.06 -11.37 35.91
N ASN A 522 20.17 -10.27 35.17
CA ASN A 522 19.88 -8.94 35.70
C ASN A 522 18.42 -8.79 36.14
N VAL A 523 17.47 -9.32 35.35
CA VAL A 523 16.05 -9.31 35.71
C VAL A 523 15.79 -10.19 36.94
N MET A 524 16.36 -11.39 36.99
CA MET A 524 16.26 -12.26 38.18
C MET A 524 16.78 -11.56 39.44
N ASN A 525 17.98 -10.99 39.39
CA ASN A 525 18.59 -10.27 40.52
C ASN A 525 17.76 -9.08 40.98
N TYR A 526 17.09 -8.39 40.04
CA TYR A 526 16.20 -7.28 40.36
C TYR A 526 14.98 -7.76 41.16
N PHE A 527 14.30 -8.83 40.71
CA PHE A 527 13.13 -9.37 41.42
C PHE A 527 13.47 -10.06 42.74
N GLU A 528 14.69 -10.58 42.91
CA GLU A 528 15.17 -11.11 44.20
C GLU A 528 15.36 -10.02 45.26
N LYS A 529 15.69 -8.80 44.84
CA LYS A 529 15.90 -7.64 45.73
C LYS A 529 14.66 -6.75 45.85
N LEU A 530 13.55 -7.15 45.23
CA LEU A 530 12.35 -6.34 45.18
C LEU A 530 11.60 -6.43 46.52
N GLU A 531 11.61 -5.34 47.29
CA GLU A 531 10.94 -5.23 48.61
C GLU A 531 9.44 -4.88 48.50
N ILE A 532 8.91 -4.75 47.29
CA ILE A 532 7.50 -4.44 47.07
C ILE A 532 6.68 -5.72 47.24
N ASP A 533 5.86 -5.78 48.29
CA ASP A 533 5.03 -6.95 48.60
C ASP A 533 3.68 -6.96 47.87
N ASN A 534 3.17 -5.79 47.50
CA ASN A 534 1.88 -5.64 46.80
C ASN A 534 2.07 -5.41 45.29
N ILE A 535 1.39 -6.23 44.48
CA ILE A 535 1.40 -6.14 43.01
C ILE A 535 0.87 -4.81 42.50
N ASP A 536 -0.14 -4.21 43.14
CA ASP A 536 -0.72 -2.94 42.70
C ASP A 536 0.29 -1.81 42.85
N ASN A 537 1.06 -1.81 43.95
CA ASN A 537 2.15 -0.86 44.17
C ASN A 537 3.28 -1.07 43.16
N PHE A 538 3.60 -2.32 42.81
CA PHE A 538 4.59 -2.62 41.78
C PHE A 538 4.13 -2.12 40.41
N LEU A 539 2.89 -2.38 40.03
CA LEU A 539 2.35 -1.93 38.75
C LEU A 539 2.32 -0.41 38.69
N ASN A 540 1.76 0.27 39.69
CA ASN A 540 1.69 1.74 39.73
C ASN A 540 3.07 2.43 39.68
N LEU A 541 4.13 1.76 40.13
CA LEU A 541 5.49 2.31 40.09
C LEU A 541 6.09 2.27 38.66
N TYR A 542 5.66 1.31 37.84
CA TYR A 542 6.29 1.00 36.55
C TYR A 542 5.36 1.15 35.34
N PHE A 543 4.05 1.25 35.52
CA PHE A 543 3.02 1.33 34.48
C PHE A 543 1.92 2.28 34.94
#